data_AF-A0A7S3SBW7-F1
#
_entry.id   AF-A0A7S3SBW7-F1
#
_cell.length_a   1.000
_cell.length_b   1.000
_cell.length_c   1.000
_cell.angle_alpha   90.00
_cell.angle_beta   90.00
_cell.angle_gamma   90.00
#
_symmetry.space_group_name_H-M   'P 1'
#
loop_
_entity.id
_entity.type
_entity.pdbx_description
1 polymer ?
#
loop_
_entity_poly.entity_id
_entity_poly.type
_entity_poly.pdbx_seq_one_letter_code
_entity_poly.pdbx_strand_id
1 'polypeptide(L)'
;LETPTELAPESKRAALAAAELNLQEAEVSWIGMSCAAHGEKGMRRQMEDECLIVPSLAEAVPSLPKERDFALFAIFDGHGGKQVAGFIKTYLAVELATAFANEEPKERPLSDKRLKRCTEAAFQRLDSRIAIELQGCYDGCTAVVVLANAETCICANLGDSMAYLCRHSDEEEVQSIPLQLRQHKCWMMKEKERILRSGGAVENGRINGVLEVSRAFGD
;
A
#
# COMPACT_ATOMS: atom_id res chain seq x y z
N LEU A 1 22.94 -49.05 5.25
CA LEU A 1 22.68 -47.71 5.80
C LEU A 1 23.27 -46.72 4.82
N GLU A 2 22.48 -46.32 3.84
CA GLU A 2 22.87 -45.32 2.83
C GLU A 2 22.91 -43.95 3.52
N THR A 3 24.04 -43.28 3.43
CA THR A 3 24.19 -41.87 3.80
C THR A 3 23.53 -41.01 2.73
N PRO A 4 22.61 -40.09 3.08
CA PRO A 4 22.01 -39.19 2.10
C PRO A 4 23.07 -38.25 1.56
N THR A 5 23.10 -38.12 0.23
CA THR A 5 23.93 -37.22 -0.54
C THR A 5 23.66 -35.77 -0.11
N GLU A 6 24.68 -35.08 0.41
CA GLU A 6 24.63 -33.63 0.67
C GLU A 6 24.43 -32.90 -0.67
N LEU A 7 23.22 -32.39 -0.89
CA LEU A 7 22.95 -31.41 -1.93
C LEU A 7 23.62 -30.06 -1.56
N ALA A 8 24.29 -29.50 -2.57
CA ALA A 8 25.22 -28.37 -2.60
C ALA A 8 25.00 -27.18 -1.62
N PRO A 9 26.10 -26.53 -1.16
CA PRO A 9 26.09 -25.41 -0.20
C PRO A 9 25.55 -24.07 -0.74
N GLU A 10 25.30 -23.93 -2.04
CA GLU A 10 24.81 -22.69 -2.65
C GLU A 10 23.33 -22.42 -2.34
N SER A 11 22.49 -23.47 -2.28
CA SER A 11 21.05 -23.33 -2.02
C SER A 11 20.76 -22.89 -0.59
N LYS A 12 21.55 -23.37 0.38
CA LYS A 12 21.51 -22.90 1.77
C LYS A 12 21.97 -21.47 1.90
N ARG A 13 22.98 -21.03 1.14
CA ARG A 13 23.45 -19.63 1.12
C ARG A 13 22.41 -18.68 0.55
N ALA A 14 21.73 -19.06 -0.54
CA ALA A 14 20.64 -18.27 -1.11
C ALA A 14 19.44 -18.18 -0.14
N ALA A 15 19.07 -19.29 0.51
CA ALA A 15 18.00 -19.31 1.52
C ALA A 15 18.36 -18.54 2.79
N LEU A 16 19.63 -18.54 3.22
CA LEU A 16 20.13 -17.72 4.34
C LEU A 16 20.19 -16.23 3.99
N ALA A 17 20.59 -15.88 2.76
CA ALA A 17 20.56 -14.50 2.28
C ALA A 17 19.12 -13.97 2.14
N ALA A 18 18.18 -14.81 1.69
CA ALA A 18 16.75 -14.51 1.65
C ALA A 18 16.09 -14.48 3.04
N ALA A 19 16.71 -15.04 4.07
CA ALA A 19 16.26 -14.93 5.46
C ALA A 19 16.82 -13.68 6.17
N GLU A 20 17.93 -13.13 5.70
CA GLU A 20 18.47 -11.83 6.14
C GLU A 20 17.80 -10.64 5.44
N LEU A 21 17.21 -10.87 4.26
CA LEU A 21 16.39 -9.91 3.53
C LEU A 21 14.92 -10.15 3.89
N ASN A 22 14.18 -9.14 4.36
CA ASN A 22 12.72 -9.20 4.44
C ASN A 22 12.11 -9.18 3.02
N LEU A 23 12.41 -10.19 2.21
CA LEU A 23 11.98 -10.33 0.83
C LEU A 23 10.67 -11.13 0.79
N GLN A 24 9.60 -10.51 0.32
CA GLN A 24 8.33 -11.18 0.03
C GLN A 24 8.23 -11.35 -1.49
N GLU A 25 8.18 -12.59 -1.97
CA GLU A 25 7.97 -12.90 -3.39
C GLU A 25 6.60 -13.54 -3.60
N ALA A 26 5.94 -13.23 -4.72
CA ALA A 26 4.70 -13.88 -5.12
C ALA A 26 4.50 -13.83 -6.64
N GLU A 27 3.57 -14.65 -7.12
CA GLU A 27 3.10 -14.64 -8.50
C GLU A 27 1.60 -14.34 -8.57
N VAL A 28 1.23 -13.45 -9.49
CA VAL A 28 -0.15 -13.18 -9.87
C VAL A 28 -0.41 -13.87 -11.21
N SER A 29 -0.58 -15.19 -11.15
CA SER A 29 -0.66 -16.05 -12.34
C SER A 29 -1.78 -15.67 -13.31
N TRP A 30 -2.92 -15.18 -12.80
CA TRP A 30 -4.09 -14.83 -13.60
C TRP A 30 -3.92 -13.52 -14.42
N ILE A 31 -2.87 -12.74 -14.18
CA ILE A 31 -2.43 -11.63 -15.05
C ILE A 31 -0.96 -11.74 -15.50
N GLY A 32 -0.31 -12.88 -15.25
CA GLY A 32 1.06 -13.16 -15.69
C GLY A 32 2.13 -12.25 -15.09
N MET A 33 2.00 -11.89 -13.81
CA MET A 33 2.93 -10.96 -13.15
C MET A 33 3.70 -11.62 -12.01
N SER A 34 5.02 -11.42 -11.97
CA SER A 34 5.86 -11.73 -10.81
C SER A 34 6.06 -10.48 -9.97
N CYS A 35 6.09 -10.62 -8.65
CA CYS A 35 6.21 -9.49 -7.74
C CYS A 35 7.10 -9.81 -6.55
N ALA A 36 7.80 -8.80 -6.07
CA ALA A 36 8.63 -8.88 -4.89
C ALA A 36 8.55 -7.57 -4.09
N ALA A 37 8.68 -7.65 -2.77
CA ALA A 37 8.81 -6.50 -1.88
C ALA A 37 9.99 -6.70 -0.94
N HIS A 38 10.69 -5.60 -0.65
CA HIS A 38 11.82 -5.57 0.27
C HIS A 38 11.75 -4.28 1.09
N GLY A 39 12.12 -4.38 2.37
CA GLY A 39 12.25 -3.23 3.25
C GLY A 39 13.44 -3.40 4.19
N GLU A 40 14.14 -2.30 4.42
CA GLU A 40 15.28 -2.21 5.34
C GLU A 40 15.11 -1.05 6.31
N LYS A 41 15.54 -1.25 7.57
CA LYS A 41 15.50 -0.19 8.60
C LYS A 41 16.47 0.96 8.30
N GLY A 42 17.56 0.66 7.61
CA GLY A 42 18.70 1.56 7.46
C GLY A 42 19.22 2.08 8.80
N MET A 43 19.49 3.40 8.85
CA MET A 43 20.04 4.09 10.03
C MET A 43 19.00 4.44 11.10
N ARG A 44 17.72 4.14 10.88
CA ARG A 44 16.64 4.46 11.84
C ARG A 44 16.76 3.58 13.08
N ARG A 45 16.24 4.08 14.21
CA ARG A 45 16.20 3.32 15.46
C ARG A 45 15.22 2.15 15.38
N GLN A 46 14.06 2.38 14.77
CA GLN A 46 12.99 1.41 14.57
C GLN A 46 12.64 1.35 13.08
N MET A 47 12.17 0.18 12.64
CA MET A 47 11.55 -0.02 11.33
C MET A 47 10.04 0.18 11.52
N GLU A 48 9.52 1.27 10.97
CA GLU A 48 8.10 1.63 11.04
C GLU A 48 7.40 1.40 9.69
N ASP A 49 8.16 1.19 8.61
CA ASP A 49 7.63 0.88 7.29
C ASP A 49 7.10 -0.55 7.22
N GLU A 50 6.04 -0.72 6.43
CA GLU A 50 5.44 -2.00 6.11
C GLU A 50 5.16 -2.08 4.60
N CYS A 51 5.18 -3.29 4.05
CA CYS A 51 4.77 -3.56 2.68
C CYS A 51 3.72 -4.68 2.64
N LEU A 52 2.92 -4.69 1.58
CA LEU A 52 1.87 -5.69 1.37
C LEU A 52 1.82 -6.12 -0.09
N ILE A 53 1.88 -7.43 -0.30
CA ILE A 53 1.55 -8.08 -1.57
C ILE A 53 0.41 -9.06 -1.30
N VAL A 54 -0.70 -8.90 -2.05
CA VAL A 54 -1.83 -9.82 -2.07
C VAL A 54 -2.14 -10.16 -3.54
N PRO A 55 -1.86 -11.39 -3.99
CA PRO A 55 -2.05 -11.78 -5.40
C PRO A 55 -3.51 -11.73 -5.88
N SER A 56 -4.47 -11.93 -4.99
CA SER A 56 -5.90 -11.84 -5.31
C SER A 56 -6.68 -11.38 -4.09
N LEU A 57 -7.48 -10.32 -4.23
CA LEU A 57 -8.41 -9.88 -3.20
C LEU A 57 -9.50 -10.93 -2.90
N ALA A 58 -9.79 -11.81 -3.86
CA ALA A 58 -10.72 -12.93 -3.63
C ALA A 58 -10.21 -13.93 -2.56
N GLU A 59 -8.90 -13.94 -2.26
CA GLU A 59 -8.35 -14.72 -1.13
C GLU A 59 -8.84 -14.19 0.23
N ALA A 60 -9.05 -12.87 0.34
CA ALA A 60 -9.58 -12.25 1.55
C ALA A 60 -11.10 -12.37 1.65
N VAL A 61 -11.82 -12.31 0.52
CA VAL A 61 -13.28 -12.38 0.45
C VAL A 61 -13.70 -13.30 -0.72
N PRO A 62 -13.98 -14.59 -0.47
CA PRO A 62 -14.31 -15.55 -1.53
C PRO A 62 -15.58 -15.24 -2.34
N SER A 63 -16.45 -14.36 -1.82
CA SER A 63 -17.66 -13.91 -2.53
C SER A 63 -17.41 -12.77 -3.52
N LEU A 64 -16.17 -12.26 -3.61
CA LEU A 64 -15.80 -11.21 -4.55
C LEU A 64 -15.97 -11.70 -6.01
N PRO A 65 -16.78 -11.01 -6.84
CA PRO A 65 -16.88 -11.34 -8.26
C PRO A 65 -15.52 -11.25 -8.96
N LYS A 66 -15.23 -12.17 -9.88
CA LYS A 66 -13.95 -12.22 -10.61
C LYS A 66 -13.63 -10.90 -11.34
N GLU A 67 -14.66 -10.23 -11.88
CA GLU A 67 -14.52 -8.95 -12.58
C GLU A 67 -14.22 -7.77 -11.64
N ARG A 68 -14.25 -8.01 -10.32
CA ARG A 68 -13.90 -7.05 -9.26
C ARG A 68 -12.68 -7.52 -8.47
N ASP A 69 -12.03 -8.60 -8.90
CA ASP A 69 -10.79 -9.08 -8.30
C ASP A 69 -9.59 -8.28 -8.80
N PHE A 70 -8.65 -8.04 -7.89
CA PHE A 70 -7.43 -7.26 -8.13
C PHE A 70 -6.30 -7.90 -7.34
N ALA A 71 -5.10 -7.85 -7.90
CA ALA A 71 -3.88 -7.94 -7.12
C ALA A 71 -3.64 -6.60 -6.42
N LEU A 72 -3.19 -6.65 -5.17
CA LEU A 72 -2.98 -5.50 -4.30
C LEU A 72 -1.50 -5.43 -3.90
N PHE A 73 -0.91 -4.26 -4.13
CA PHE A 73 0.44 -3.90 -3.72
C PHE A 73 0.39 -2.62 -2.91
N ALA A 74 1.06 -2.59 -1.76
CA ALA A 74 1.10 -1.36 -0.97
C ALA A 74 2.41 -1.19 -0.22
N ILE A 75 2.79 0.07 -0.05
CA ILE A 75 3.84 0.53 0.86
C ILE A 75 3.21 1.47 1.87
N PHE A 76 3.58 1.29 3.14
CA PHE A 76 3.17 2.12 4.26
C PHE A 76 4.43 2.65 4.94
N ASP A 77 4.60 3.97 4.97
CA ASP A 77 5.66 4.64 5.74
C ASP A 77 5.05 5.08 7.06
N GLY A 78 5.43 4.42 8.15
CA GLY A 78 4.93 4.68 9.50
C GLY A 78 5.67 5.82 10.19
N HIS A 79 4.96 6.56 11.05
CA HIS A 79 5.54 7.61 11.87
C HIS A 79 4.91 7.65 13.26
N GLY A 80 5.70 8.01 14.27
CA GLY A 80 5.26 8.02 15.68
C GLY A 80 5.21 6.64 16.33
N GLY A 81 5.27 5.59 15.51
CA GLY A 81 5.35 4.18 15.87
C GLY A 81 4.88 3.32 14.69
N LYS A 82 4.83 1.99 14.89
CA LYS A 82 4.51 1.02 13.82
C LYS A 82 3.10 0.44 13.89
N GLN A 83 2.29 0.82 14.89
CA GLN A 83 1.02 0.12 15.15
C GLN A 83 0.02 0.34 14.02
N VAL A 84 -0.10 1.58 13.53
CA VAL A 84 -1.02 1.92 12.43
C VAL A 84 -0.58 1.26 11.11
N ALA A 85 0.70 1.29 10.76
CA ALA A 85 1.22 0.63 9.56
C ALA A 85 0.93 -0.90 9.58
N GLY A 86 1.19 -1.56 10.72
CA GLY A 86 0.88 -2.99 10.90
C GLY A 86 -0.62 -3.29 10.87
N PHE A 87 -1.46 -2.40 11.41
CA PHE A 87 -2.91 -2.52 11.37
C PHE A 87 -3.44 -2.43 9.94
N ILE A 88 -3.02 -1.41 9.18
CA ILE A 88 -3.41 -1.24 7.78
C ILE A 88 -2.95 -2.42 6.94
N LYS A 89 -1.69 -2.88 7.09
CA LYS A 89 -1.19 -4.09 6.42
C LYS A 89 -2.09 -5.31 6.65
N THR A 90 -2.61 -5.47 7.86
CA THR A 90 -3.43 -6.62 8.25
C THR A 90 -4.84 -6.57 7.66
N TYR A 91 -5.46 -5.38 7.59
CA TYR A 91 -6.88 -5.25 7.28
C TYR A 91 -7.20 -4.62 5.92
N LEU A 92 -6.23 -4.03 5.21
CA LEU A 92 -6.49 -3.30 3.96
C LEU A 92 -7.15 -4.20 2.89
N ALA A 93 -6.63 -5.41 2.69
CA ALA A 93 -7.13 -6.32 1.67
C ALA A 93 -8.60 -6.70 1.88
N VAL A 94 -8.97 -7.08 3.11
CA VAL A 94 -10.34 -7.48 3.43
C VAL A 94 -11.32 -6.31 3.33
N GLU A 95 -10.91 -5.09 3.74
CA GLU A 95 -11.79 -3.91 3.65
C GLU A 95 -12.02 -3.48 2.20
N LEU A 96 -10.98 -3.52 1.36
CA LEU A 96 -11.11 -3.27 -0.08
C LEU A 96 -12.00 -4.32 -0.77
N ALA A 97 -11.71 -5.61 -0.54
CA ALA A 97 -12.47 -6.70 -1.13
C ALA A 97 -13.95 -6.67 -0.69
N THR A 98 -14.21 -6.36 0.58
CA THR A 98 -15.58 -6.20 1.10
C THR A 98 -16.29 -5.01 0.46
N ALA A 99 -15.62 -3.87 0.33
CA ALA A 99 -16.18 -2.69 -0.33
C ALA A 99 -16.51 -2.96 -1.80
N PHE A 100 -15.64 -3.67 -2.52
CA PHE A 100 -15.88 -4.05 -3.91
C PHE A 100 -16.97 -5.11 -4.06
N ALA A 101 -17.05 -6.09 -3.15
CA ALA A 101 -18.07 -7.14 -3.20
C ALA A 101 -19.48 -6.57 -2.96
N ASN A 102 -19.62 -5.61 -2.04
CA ASN A 102 -20.90 -5.05 -1.62
C ASN A 102 -21.39 -3.85 -2.44
N GLU A 103 -20.63 -3.42 -3.46
CA GLU A 103 -20.98 -2.24 -4.25
C GLU A 103 -22.19 -2.48 -5.17
N GLU A 104 -23.16 -1.56 -5.11
CA GLU A 104 -24.45 -1.57 -5.82
C GLU A 104 -24.61 -0.35 -6.75
N PRO A 105 -25.27 -0.51 -7.92
CA PRO A 105 -25.75 -1.75 -8.50
C PRO A 105 -24.58 -2.70 -8.84
N LYS A 106 -24.88 -4.00 -8.98
CA LYS A 106 -23.92 -5.08 -9.29
C LYS A 106 -23.28 -5.01 -10.70
N GLU A 107 -22.98 -3.81 -11.20
CA GLU A 107 -22.22 -3.59 -12.44
C GLU A 107 -20.85 -4.27 -12.37
N ARG A 108 -20.46 -4.89 -13.48
CA ARG A 108 -19.23 -5.68 -13.61
C ARG A 108 -18.65 -5.45 -15.01
N PRO A 109 -17.40 -4.97 -15.14
CA PRO A 109 -16.52 -4.48 -14.07
C PRO A 109 -17.07 -3.21 -13.38
N LEU A 110 -16.50 -2.82 -12.25
CA LEU A 110 -16.83 -1.53 -11.64
C LEU A 110 -16.25 -0.39 -12.49
N SER A 111 -17.02 0.67 -12.72
CA SER A 111 -16.49 1.90 -13.33
C SER A 111 -15.46 2.60 -12.42
N ASP A 112 -14.54 3.36 -13.01
CA ASP A 112 -13.50 4.13 -12.29
C ASP A 112 -14.06 4.96 -11.14
N LYS A 113 -15.23 5.59 -11.35
CA LYS A 113 -15.92 6.38 -10.33
C LYS A 113 -16.32 5.54 -9.13
N ARG A 114 -16.76 4.30 -9.35
CA ARG A 114 -17.14 3.37 -8.28
C ARG A 114 -15.93 2.77 -7.61
N LEU A 115 -14.91 2.37 -8.37
CA LEU A 115 -13.63 1.92 -7.80
C LEU A 115 -13.06 2.96 -6.86
N LYS A 116 -12.95 4.21 -7.30
CA LYS A 116 -12.54 5.34 -6.46
C LYS A 116 -13.37 5.45 -5.18
N ARG A 117 -14.72 5.43 -5.30
CA ARG A 117 -15.62 5.54 -4.15
C ARG A 117 -15.43 4.40 -3.14
N CYS A 118 -15.37 3.15 -3.63
CA CYS A 118 -15.17 1.99 -2.77
C CYS A 118 -13.82 2.04 -2.05
N THR A 119 -12.75 2.41 -2.76
CA THR A 119 -11.41 2.57 -2.16
C THR A 119 -11.40 3.66 -1.10
N GLU A 120 -12.01 4.82 -1.36
CA GLU A 120 -12.14 5.90 -0.37
C GLU A 120 -12.96 5.44 0.86
N ALA A 121 -14.04 4.68 0.65
CA ALA A 121 -14.85 4.14 1.74
C ALA A 121 -14.09 3.10 2.59
N ALA A 122 -13.30 2.23 1.95
CA ALA A 122 -12.45 1.28 2.66
C ALA A 122 -11.39 1.98 3.50
N PHE A 123 -10.76 3.05 2.97
CA PHE A 123 -9.79 3.85 3.70
C PHE A 123 -10.46 4.55 4.91
N GLN A 124 -11.58 5.23 4.71
CA GLN A 124 -12.32 5.87 5.80
C GLN A 124 -12.75 4.89 6.89
N ARG A 125 -13.13 3.67 6.49
CA ARG A 125 -13.50 2.60 7.41
C ARG A 125 -12.31 2.10 8.22
N LEU A 126 -11.15 1.89 7.60
CA LEU A 126 -9.92 1.53 8.31
C LEU A 126 -9.49 2.62 9.30
N ASP A 127 -9.56 3.88 8.90
CA ASP A 127 -9.19 5.01 9.76
C ASP A 127 -10.12 5.10 10.98
N SER A 128 -11.43 4.92 10.76
CA SER A 128 -12.42 4.82 11.84
C SER A 128 -12.15 3.64 12.78
N ARG A 129 -11.70 2.50 12.25
CA ARG A 129 -11.35 1.32 13.04
C ARG A 129 -10.08 1.57 13.87
N ILE A 130 -9.06 2.24 13.32
CA ILE A 130 -7.87 2.63 14.08
C ILE A 130 -8.26 3.44 15.33
N ALA A 131 -9.11 4.45 15.17
CA ALA A 131 -9.56 5.28 16.30
C ALA A 131 -10.30 4.50 17.40
N ILE A 132 -10.96 3.39 17.05
CA ILE A 132 -11.75 2.58 17.99
C ILE A 132 -10.93 1.43 18.59
N GLU A 133 -10.14 0.75 17.77
CA GLU A 133 -9.43 -0.50 18.11
C GLU A 133 -8.01 -0.23 18.65
N LEU A 134 -7.37 0.88 18.27
CA LEU A 134 -6.03 1.28 18.73
C LEU A 134 -6.10 2.52 19.66
N GLN A 135 -6.94 2.46 20.69
CA GLN A 135 -7.13 3.59 21.61
C GLN A 135 -5.82 4.03 22.27
N GLY A 136 -5.56 5.34 22.25
CA GLY A 136 -4.33 5.93 22.80
C GLY A 136 -3.09 5.77 21.91
N CYS A 137 -3.23 5.20 20.71
CA CYS A 137 -2.23 5.25 19.67
C CYS A 137 -2.22 6.65 19.04
N TYR A 138 -1.03 7.23 18.91
CA TYR A 138 -0.80 8.50 18.19
C TYR A 138 0.13 8.28 16.99
N ASP A 139 0.36 7.02 16.63
CA ASP A 139 1.10 6.65 15.43
C ASP A 139 0.24 7.02 14.20
N GLY A 140 0.89 7.21 13.07
CA GLY A 140 0.23 7.31 11.78
C GLY A 140 1.02 6.57 10.72
N CYS A 141 0.44 6.45 9.53
CA CYS A 141 1.20 5.99 8.38
C CYS A 141 0.69 6.56 7.06
N THR A 142 1.61 6.76 6.13
CA THR A 142 1.26 6.97 4.72
C THR A 142 0.81 5.65 4.09
N ALA A 143 0.18 5.73 2.92
CA ALA A 143 -0.14 4.58 2.10
C ALA A 143 -0.08 4.96 0.63
N VAL A 144 0.73 4.23 -0.14
CA VAL A 144 0.58 4.16 -1.60
C VAL A 144 0.12 2.75 -1.95
N VAL A 145 -1.03 2.65 -2.60
CA VAL A 145 -1.70 1.39 -2.90
C VAL A 145 -1.91 1.28 -4.41
N VAL A 146 -1.47 0.17 -5.00
CA VAL A 146 -1.70 -0.17 -6.40
C VAL A 146 -2.61 -1.39 -6.47
N LEU A 147 -3.73 -1.24 -7.17
CA LEU A 147 -4.66 -2.32 -7.50
C LEU A 147 -4.55 -2.60 -8.99
N ALA A 148 -4.25 -3.84 -9.36
CA ALA A 148 -4.06 -4.24 -10.75
C ALA A 148 -4.84 -5.50 -11.10
N ASN A 149 -5.49 -5.48 -12.27
CA ASN A 149 -6.04 -6.66 -12.93
C ASN A 149 -5.65 -6.64 -14.41
N ALA A 150 -6.21 -7.55 -15.22
CA ALA A 150 -5.83 -7.69 -16.63
C ALA A 150 -6.11 -6.43 -17.48
N GLU A 151 -7.05 -5.59 -17.06
CA GLU A 151 -7.53 -4.45 -17.84
C GLU A 151 -7.28 -3.08 -17.17
N THR A 152 -7.11 -3.07 -15.85
CA THR A 152 -7.17 -1.86 -15.03
C THR A 152 -6.03 -1.83 -14.01
N CYS A 153 -5.34 -0.70 -13.92
CA CYS A 153 -4.37 -0.38 -12.88
C CYS A 153 -4.77 0.94 -12.20
N ILE A 154 -4.99 0.89 -10.88
CA ILE A 154 -5.39 2.04 -10.07
C ILE A 154 -4.34 2.29 -9.01
N CYS A 155 -3.98 3.55 -8.83
CA CYS A 155 -3.16 3.99 -7.71
C CYS A 155 -3.97 4.87 -6.76
N ALA A 156 -4.07 4.46 -5.49
CA ALA A 156 -4.61 5.24 -4.40
C ALA A 156 -3.48 5.73 -3.50
N ASN A 157 -3.40 7.05 -3.29
CA ASN A 157 -2.34 7.69 -2.52
C ASN A 157 -2.89 8.41 -1.28
N LEU A 158 -2.22 8.22 -0.16
CA LEU A 158 -2.45 8.89 1.12
C LEU A 158 -1.10 9.19 1.77
N GLY A 159 -0.52 10.35 1.48
CA GLY A 159 0.77 10.78 2.01
C GLY A 159 1.72 11.16 0.89
N ASP A 160 3.00 10.99 1.13
CA ASP A 160 4.11 11.36 0.26
C ASP A 160 4.93 10.18 -0.29
N SER A 161 4.59 8.94 0.10
CA SER A 161 5.03 7.73 -0.60
C SER A 161 4.62 7.75 -2.07
N MET A 162 5.44 7.15 -2.95
CA MET A 162 5.26 7.25 -4.40
C MET A 162 5.24 5.90 -5.11
N ALA A 163 4.50 5.82 -6.22
CA ALA A 163 4.51 4.69 -7.15
C ALA A 163 4.78 5.15 -8.58
N TYR A 164 5.56 4.35 -9.31
CA TYR A 164 5.96 4.60 -10.69
C TYR A 164 5.71 3.37 -11.55
N LEU A 165 5.20 3.58 -12.76
CA LEU A 165 5.15 2.58 -13.82
C LEU A 165 6.37 2.78 -14.72
N CYS A 166 7.24 1.79 -14.80
CA CYS A 166 8.38 1.80 -15.71
C CYS A 166 8.05 0.98 -16.96
N ARG A 167 8.23 1.58 -18.14
CA ARG A 167 8.08 0.90 -19.43
C ARG A 167 9.43 0.86 -20.14
N HIS A 168 9.85 -0.34 -20.50
CA HIS A 168 10.95 -0.57 -21.41
C HIS A 168 10.38 -0.87 -22.80
N SER A 169 10.98 -0.31 -23.84
CA SER A 169 10.66 -0.65 -25.23
C SER A 169 11.96 -0.99 -25.94
N ASP A 170 11.89 -1.87 -26.94
CA ASP A 170 13.09 -2.32 -27.67
C ASP A 170 13.79 -1.18 -28.44
N GLU A 171 13.09 -0.05 -28.65
CA GLU A 171 13.53 1.06 -29.49
C GLU A 171 13.83 2.36 -28.71
N GLU A 172 13.52 2.45 -27.40
CA GLU A 172 13.72 3.67 -26.58
C GLU A 172 14.24 3.42 -25.15
N GLU A 173 14.83 4.47 -24.57
CA GLU A 173 15.21 4.56 -23.15
C GLU A 173 14.07 4.15 -22.20
N VAL A 174 14.43 3.66 -21.00
CA VAL A 174 13.47 3.32 -19.95
C VAL A 174 12.66 4.56 -19.56
N GLN A 175 11.34 4.53 -19.79
CA GLN A 175 10.45 5.61 -19.38
C GLN A 175 9.85 5.28 -18.01
N SER A 176 9.93 6.22 -17.07
CA SER A 176 9.25 6.14 -15.77
C SER A 176 8.08 7.13 -15.72
N ILE A 177 6.89 6.61 -15.38
CA ILE A 177 5.65 7.37 -15.31
C ILE A 177 5.15 7.35 -13.86
N PRO A 178 5.11 8.49 -13.15
CA PRO A 178 4.51 8.52 -11.82
C PRO A 178 3.03 8.18 -11.92
N LEU A 179 2.56 7.22 -11.12
CA LEU A 179 1.15 6.82 -11.09
C LEU A 179 0.27 7.83 -10.36
N GLN A 180 0.88 8.68 -9.54
CA GLN A 180 0.18 9.70 -8.76
C GLN A 180 0.46 11.07 -9.36
N LEU A 181 -0.58 11.92 -9.42
CA LEU A 181 -0.42 13.28 -9.91
C LEU A 181 0.36 14.18 -8.92
N ARG A 182 0.20 13.94 -7.61
CA ARG A 182 0.72 14.82 -6.54
C ARG A 182 0.92 14.06 -5.23
N GLN A 183 1.92 14.47 -4.47
CA GLN A 183 2.08 14.10 -3.05
C GLN A 183 1.17 14.94 -2.15
N HIS A 184 0.84 14.41 -0.98
CA HIS A 184 0.09 15.11 0.07
C HIS A 184 1.06 15.78 1.05
N LYS A 185 1.66 16.89 0.60
CA LYS A 185 2.53 17.76 1.40
C LYS A 185 1.79 19.02 1.84
N CYS A 186 2.10 19.51 3.04
CA CYS A 186 1.40 20.64 3.66
C CYS A 186 1.53 21.97 2.88
N TRP A 187 2.55 22.13 2.02
CA TRP A 187 2.73 23.32 1.16
C TRP A 187 1.94 23.27 -0.16
N MET A 188 1.30 22.15 -0.47
CA MET A 188 0.42 22.06 -1.64
C MET A 188 -0.81 22.92 -1.42
N MET A 189 -1.15 23.80 -2.37
CA MET A 189 -2.19 24.83 -2.19
C MET A 189 -3.52 24.30 -1.64
N LYS A 190 -4.03 23.18 -2.18
CA LYS A 190 -5.28 22.55 -1.70
C LYS A 190 -5.16 21.99 -0.29
N GLU A 191 -3.99 21.46 0.08
CA GLU A 191 -3.73 20.91 1.41
C GLU A 191 -3.58 22.03 2.43
N LYS A 192 -2.79 23.07 2.10
CA LYS A 192 -2.65 24.28 2.92
C LYS A 192 -4.00 24.93 3.20
N GLU A 193 -4.85 25.08 2.18
CA GLU A 193 -6.19 25.64 2.34
C GLU A 193 -7.07 24.76 3.25
N ARG A 194 -6.99 23.43 3.12
CA ARG A 194 -7.70 22.50 4.02
C ARG A 194 -7.24 22.65 5.47
N ILE A 195 -5.92 22.67 5.71
CA ILE A 195 -5.32 22.79 7.04
C ILE A 195 -5.76 24.09 7.72
N LEU A 196 -5.65 25.22 7.01
CA LEU A 196 -6.06 26.54 7.53
C LEU A 196 -7.56 26.62 7.83
N ARG A 197 -8.41 26.04 6.96
CA ARG A 197 -9.87 25.97 7.20
C ARG A 197 -10.24 25.12 8.42
N SER A 198 -9.42 24.13 8.75
CA SER A 198 -9.57 23.31 9.95
C SER A 198 -8.97 23.97 11.22
N GLY A 199 -8.47 25.21 11.13
CA GLY A 199 -7.90 25.94 12.27
C GLY A 199 -6.44 25.59 12.58
N GLY A 200 -5.77 24.79 11.74
CA GLY A 200 -4.34 24.49 11.86
C GLY A 200 -3.46 25.54 11.18
N ALA A 201 -2.14 25.40 11.35
CA ALA A 201 -1.12 26.24 10.72
C ALA A 201 -0.10 25.38 9.95
N VAL A 202 0.60 26.01 8.99
CA VAL A 202 1.74 25.40 8.30
C VAL A 202 2.99 26.20 8.63
N GLU A 203 3.89 25.59 9.40
CA GLU A 203 5.10 26.20 9.94
C GLU A 203 6.31 25.36 9.52
N ASN A 204 7.30 25.97 8.84
CA ASN A 204 8.51 25.28 8.40
C ASN A 204 8.27 23.96 7.64
N GLY A 205 7.20 23.90 6.83
CA GLY A 205 6.84 22.69 6.08
C GLY A 205 6.15 21.61 6.92
N ARG A 206 5.64 21.95 8.11
CA ARG A 206 4.91 21.03 9.01
C ARG A 206 3.56 21.60 9.44
N ILE A 207 2.59 20.72 9.64
CA ILE A 207 1.29 21.04 10.24
C ILE A 207 1.50 21.28 11.73
N ASN A 208 1.16 22.47 12.21
CA ASN A 208 1.34 22.92 13.60
C ASN A 208 2.77 22.68 14.14
N GLY A 209 3.78 22.70 13.27
CA GLY A 209 5.17 22.41 13.61
C GLY A 209 5.51 20.92 13.84
N VAL A 210 4.55 20.00 13.68
CA VAL A 210 4.71 18.56 14.00
C VAL A 210 4.81 17.70 12.74
N LEU A 211 3.73 17.59 11.94
CA LEU A 211 3.62 16.60 10.86
C LEU A 211 4.04 17.16 9.49
N GLU A 212 4.93 16.47 8.75
CA GLU A 212 5.35 16.90 7.40
C GLU A 212 4.36 16.47 6.30
N VAL A 213 3.68 15.35 6.50
CA VAL A 213 2.63 14.85 5.61
C VAL A 213 1.30 15.52 5.94
N SER A 214 0.49 15.80 4.92
CA SER A 214 -0.84 16.39 5.14
C SER A 214 -1.95 15.37 5.26
N ARG A 215 -1.73 14.13 4.82
CA ARG A 215 -2.69 13.04 4.91
C ARG A 215 -1.98 11.75 5.27
N ALA A 216 -2.55 11.01 6.20
CA ALA A 216 -2.11 9.70 6.65
C ALA A 216 -3.33 8.97 7.24
N PHE A 217 -3.18 7.67 7.53
CA PHE A 217 -4.04 6.96 8.47
C PHE A 217 -3.58 7.24 9.90
N GLY A 218 -4.51 7.25 10.85
CA GLY A 218 -4.19 7.62 12.23
C GLY A 218 -3.98 9.12 12.39
N ASP A 219 -2.95 9.51 13.14
CA ASP A 219 -2.71 10.89 13.64
C ASP A 219 -3.77 11.44 14.62
#